data_AF-A0A0Q1C7H4-F1
#
_entry.id   AF-A0A0Q1C7H4-F1
#
_cell.length_a   1.000
_cell.length_b   1.000
_cell.length_c   1.000
_cell.angle_alpha   90.00
_cell.angle_beta   90.00
_cell.angle_gamma   90.00
#
_symmetry.space_group_name_H-M   'P 1'
#
loop_
_entity.id
_entity.type
_entity.pdbx_description
1 polymer ?
#
loop_
_entity_poly.entity_id
_entity_poly.type
_entity_poly.pdbx_seq_one_letter_code
_entity_poly.pdbx_strand_id
1 'polypeptide(L)' 'MVSAMVNSIGLVFDIIGAMLIYFNSPISEGGSFLYSSDETARRIKKATKKNNLVKLGAGILLVGFIIQIISNWV' A
#
# COMPACT_ATOMS: atom_id res chain seq x y z
N MET A 1 -20.95 -15.71 14.95
CA MET A 1 -20.04 -16.53 14.10
C MET A 1 -19.74 -15.84 12.78
N VAL A 2 -20.77 -15.35 12.05
CA VAL A 2 -20.60 -14.61 10.79
C VAL A 2 -19.78 -13.32 10.96
N SER A 3 -20.08 -12.50 11.99
CA SER A 3 -19.32 -11.29 12.33
C SER A 3 -17.79 -11.52 12.40
N ALA A 4 -17.36 -12.56 13.12
CA ALA A 4 -15.94 -12.89 13.30
C ALA A 4 -15.26 -13.29 11.98
N MET A 5 -15.97 -13.98 11.08
CA MET A 5 -15.45 -14.34 9.76
C MET A 5 -15.27 -13.12 8.88
N VAL A 6 -16.25 -12.22 8.84
CA VAL A 6 -16.20 -10.98 8.04
C VAL A 6 -15.09 -10.05 8.57
N ASN A 7 -14.98 -9.93 9.89
CA ASN A 7 -13.91 -9.15 10.53
C ASN A 7 -12.52 -9.69 10.15
N SER A 8 -12.34 -11.02 10.21
CA SER A 8 -11.07 -11.67 9.85
C SER A 8 -10.70 -11.44 8.39
N ILE A 9 -11.66 -11.42 7.47
CA ILE A 9 -11.42 -11.09 6.05
C ILE A 9 -10.94 -9.64 5.91
N GLY A 10 -11.59 -8.69 6.60
CA GLY A 10 -11.15 -7.30 6.62
C GLY A 10 -9.74 -7.14 7.18
N LEU A 11 -9.39 -7.87 8.25
CA LEU A 11 -8.04 -7.87 8.83
C LEU A 11 -6.99 -8.39 7.84
N VAL A 12 -7.28 -9.44 7.08
CA VAL A 12 -6.37 -9.94 6.04
C VAL A 12 -6.12 -8.88 4.98
N PHE A 13 -7.15 -8.15 4.56
CA PHE A 13 -7.01 -7.06 3.61
C PHE A 13 -6.14 -5.93 4.17
N ASP A 14 -6.32 -5.55 5.43
CA ASP A 14 -5.48 -4.53 6.07
C ASP A 14 -4.02 -4.94 6.11
N ILE A 15 -3.72 -6.20 6.46
CA ILE A 15 -2.36 -6.73 6.47
C ILE A 15 -1.74 -6.69 5.07
N ILE A 16 -2.47 -7.12 4.04
CA ILE A 16 -1.98 -7.08 2.64
C ILE A 16 -1.75 -5.63 2.19
N GLY A 17 -2.70 -4.74 2.48
CA GLY A 17 -2.60 -3.31 2.15
C GLY A 17 -1.40 -2.66 2.81
N ALA A 18 -1.20 -2.91 4.11
CA ALA A 18 -0.07 -2.41 4.88
C ALA A 18 1.27 -2.93 4.35
N MET A 19 1.36 -4.23 4.03
CA MET A 19 2.58 -4.81 3.43
C MET A 19 2.90 -4.16 2.08
N LEU A 20 1.91 -3.96 1.22
CA LEU A 20 2.12 -3.30 -0.08
C LEU A 20 2.65 -1.88 0.09
N ILE A 21 2.13 -1.11 1.04
CA ILE A 21 2.63 0.24 1.34
C ILE A 21 4.06 0.15 1.88
N TYR A 22 4.31 -0.70 2.88
CA TYR A 22 5.61 -0.80 3.54
C TYR A 22 6.75 -1.14 2.58
N PHE A 23 6.57 -2.16 1.72
CA PHE A 23 7.62 -2.60 0.79
C PHE A 23 7.82 -1.66 -0.41
N ASN A 24 6.84 -0.83 -0.73
CA ASN A 24 6.90 0.05 -1.90
C ASN A 24 7.13 1.53 -1.54
N SER A 25 6.98 1.90 -0.27
CA SER A 25 7.28 3.26 0.18
C SER A 25 8.75 3.59 -0.07
N PRO A 26 9.06 4.75 -0.68
CA PRO A 26 10.43 5.19 -0.83
C PRO A 26 11.02 5.54 0.54
N ILE A 27 12.17 4.96 0.86
CA ILE A 27 12.98 5.39 2.00
C ILE A 27 13.64 6.70 1.58
N SER A 28 13.45 7.77 2.36
CA SER A 28 14.11 9.04 2.11
C SER A 28 15.58 8.93 2.51
N GLU A 29 16.42 8.60 1.55
CA GLU A 29 17.87 8.76 1.69
C GLU A 29 18.20 10.21 1.35
N GLY A 30 18.42 11.02 2.39
CA GLY A 30 18.78 12.43 2.22
C GLY A 30 20.12 12.57 1.48
N GLY A 31 20.08 13.08 0.25
CA GLY A 31 21.27 13.35 -0.55
C GLY A 31 20.93 13.88 -1.94
N SER A 32 21.67 14.89 -2.41
CA SER A 32 21.61 15.35 -3.81
C SER A 32 22.61 14.55 -4.64
N PHE A 33 22.11 13.69 -5.51
CA PHE A 33 22.94 12.93 -6.44
C PHE A 33 22.76 13.52 -7.85
N LEU A 34 23.87 13.81 -8.54
CA LEU A 34 23.85 14.15 -9.96
C LEU A 34 23.77 12.83 -10.76
N TYR A 35 22.61 12.59 -11.38
CA TYR A 35 22.39 11.45 -12.26
C TYR A 35 22.39 11.89 -13.73
N SER A 36 22.76 10.99 -14.63
CA SER A 36 22.58 11.23 -16.07
C SER A 36 21.08 11.27 -16.43
N SER A 37 20.74 11.83 -17.60
CA SER A 37 19.35 11.90 -18.09
C SER A 37 18.69 10.51 -18.17
N ASP A 38 19.45 9.50 -18.62
CA ASP A 38 18.97 8.13 -18.76
C ASP A 38 18.73 7.45 -17.41
N GLU A 39 19.62 7.68 -16.44
CA GLU A 39 19.45 7.17 -15.08
C GLU A 39 18.26 7.82 -14.37
N THR A 40 18.07 9.12 -14.60
CA THR A 40 16.93 9.88 -14.07
C THR A 40 15.62 9.33 -14.60
N ALA A 41 15.50 9.11 -15.91
CA ALA A 41 14.30 8.53 -16.52
C ALA A 41 13.99 7.13 -15.97
N ARG A 42 15.00 6.28 -15.81
CA ARG A 42 14.85 4.93 -15.21
C ARG A 42 14.37 5.00 -13.77
N ARG A 43 14.93 5.90 -12.96
CA ARG A 43 14.55 6.10 -11.55
C ARG A 43 13.12 6.63 -11.42
N ILE A 44 12.73 7.62 -12.23
CA ILE A 44 11.36 8.15 -12.26
C ILE A 44 10.37 7.02 -12.59
N LYS A 45 10.62 6.23 -13.63
CA LYS A 45 9.75 5.11 -14.01
C LYS A 45 9.59 4.09 -12.87
N LYS A 46 10.68 3.76 -12.18
CA LYS A 46 10.66 2.85 -11.02
C LYS A 46 9.88 3.46 -9.85
N ALA A 47 10.06 4.76 -9.57
CA ALA A 47 9.35 5.48 -8.52
C ALA A 47 7.84 5.53 -8.81
N THR A 48 7.43 5.82 -10.05
CA THR A 48 6.01 5.81 -10.44
C THR A 48 5.38 4.44 -10.25
N LYS A 49 6.08 3.36 -10.63
CA LYS A 49 5.59 1.99 -10.42
C LYS A 49 5.39 1.70 -8.92
N LYS A 50 6.37 2.06 -8.09
CA LYS A 50 6.26 1.91 -6.63
C LYS A 50 5.11 2.73 -6.04
N ASN A 51 4.96 3.98 -6.48
CA ASN A 51 3.89 4.86 -6.02
C ASN A 51 2.50 4.28 -6.37
N ASN A 52 2.34 3.67 -7.55
CA ASN A 52 1.10 3.00 -7.91
C ASN A 52 0.80 1.78 -7.02
N LEU A 53 1.82 1.04 -6.58
CA LEU A 53 1.66 -0.07 -5.65
C LEU A 53 1.31 0.42 -4.23
N VAL A 54 1.87 1.54 -3.79
CA VAL A 54 1.48 2.21 -2.53
C VAL A 54 0.01 2.66 -2.60
N LYS A 55 -0.42 3.28 -3.71
CA LYS A 55 -1.82 3.67 -3.92
C LYS A 55 -2.76 2.47 -3.90
N LEU A 56 -2.37 1.36 -4.53
CA LEU A 56 -3.12 0.12 -4.50
C LEU A 56 -3.22 -0.43 -3.08
N GLY A 57 -2.10 -0.49 -2.35
CA GLY A 57 -2.06 -0.91 -0.95
C GLY A 57 -2.98 -0.07 -0.06
N ALA A 58 -2.96 1.26 -0.22
CA ALA A 58 -3.85 2.16 0.50
C ALA A 58 -5.33 1.91 0.18
N GLY A 59 -5.66 1.63 -1.09
CA GLY A 59 -7.01 1.26 -1.49
C GLY A 59 -7.50 -0.05 -0.83
N ILE A 60 -6.64 -1.07 -0.81
CA ILE A 60 -6.95 -2.36 -0.16
C ILE A 60 -7.17 -2.18 1.35
N LEU A 61 -6.30 -1.39 2.00
CA LEU A 61 -6.41 -1.08 3.43
C LEU A 61 -7.71 -0.35 3.76
N LEU A 62 -8.11 0.62 2.93
CA LEU A 62 -9.38 1.32 3.11
C LEU A 62 -10.58 0.36 2.99
N VAL A 63 -10.55 -0.56 2.01
CA VAL A 63 -11.60 -1.56 1.83
C VAL A 63 -11.65 -2.54 3.01
N GLY A 64 -10.50 -3.03 3.47
CA GLY A 64 -10.40 -3.91 4.65
C GLY A 64 -11.01 -3.28 5.90
N PHE A 65 -10.65 -2.03 6.15
CA PHE A 65 -11.21 -1.23 7.25
C PHE A 65 -12.73 -1.03 7.13
N ILE A 66 -13.26 -0.73 5.94
CA ILE A 66 -14.71 -0.61 5.72
C ILE A 66 -15.42 -1.95 6.00
N ILE A 67 -14.85 -3.07 5.54
CA ILE A 67 -15.40 -4.41 5.81
C ILE A 67 -15.44 -4.69 7.31
N GLN A 68 -14.39 -4.33 8.06
CA GLN A 68 -14.37 -4.48 9.52
C GLN A 68 -15.45 -3.62 10.19
N ILE A 69 -15.64 -2.37 9.75
CA ILE A 69 -16.72 -1.53 10.28
C ILE A 69 -18.07 -2.20 10.06
N ILE A 70 -18.35 -2.66 8.84
CA ILE A 70 -19.61 -3.34 8.50
C ILE A 70 -19.79 -4.60 9.35
N SER A 71 -18.71 -5.34 9.65
CA SER A 71 -18.77 -6.54 10.48
C SER A 71 -19.28 -6.30 11.91
N ASN A 72 -19.15 -5.08 12.44
CA ASN A 72 -19.69 -4.72 13.75
C ASN A 72 -21.23 -4.59 13.74
N TRP A 73 -21.85 -4.50 12.56
CA TRP A 73 -23.30 -4.36 12.39
C TRP A 73 -23.97 -5.63 11.85
N VAL A 74 -23.19 -6.71 11.61
CA VAL A 74 -23.62 -7.99 11.03
C VAL A 74 -23.37 -9.15 11.97
#